data_AF-A0A662VZM1-F1
#
_entry.id   AF-A0A662VZM1-F1
#
_cell.length_a   1.000
_cell.length_b   1.000
_cell.length_c   1.000
_cell.angle_alpha   90.00
_cell.angle_beta   90.00
_cell.angle_gamma   90.00
#
_symmetry.space_group_name_H-M   'P 1'
#
loop_
_entity.id
_entity.type
_entity.pdbx_description
1 polymer ?
#
loop_
_entity_poly.entity_id
_entity_poly.type
_entity_poly.pdbx_seq_one_letter_code
_entity_poly.pdbx_strand_id
1 'polypeptide(L)'
;MVRIRPRNAAVIVEELSLFLSRRGLLTKMVREFKESADIIAGAVEFLVGEGLARLFDVEFYFNDSPQAENYVFWNGSIDLKNLTFRHAPRGVPDLEISLKDEKAVVEVSFGIHPQTVISEIKEVINHNPRSFWSEPVRILLVPERVAYEASTFLQSRQASVDTIPIEVFLNTLQKEYKNISSLKNFIKISKECIVEGMDASPSSGGSLFEVIWEEISSGRVIFGFTILRLMSEVLNNSRFRINCI
;
A
#
# COMPACT_ATOMS: atom_id res chain seq x y z
N MET A 1 -5.59 5.69 -19.66
CA MET A 1 -5.62 6.30 -18.33
C MET A 1 -6.86 5.79 -17.63
N VAL A 2 -6.73 5.21 -16.44
CA VAL A 2 -7.90 4.78 -15.66
C VAL A 2 -8.02 5.68 -14.44
N ARG A 3 -9.23 6.17 -14.19
CA ARG A 3 -9.58 7.02 -13.04
C ARG A 3 -10.59 6.28 -12.20
N ILE A 4 -10.35 6.19 -10.90
CA ILE A 4 -11.31 5.66 -9.94
C ILE A 4 -11.47 6.60 -8.76
N ARG A 5 -12.71 6.65 -8.26
CA ARG A 5 -13.00 7.33 -7.01
C ARG A 5 -12.57 6.42 -5.86
N PRO A 6 -11.80 6.93 -4.87
CA PRO A 6 -11.40 6.12 -3.73
C PRO A 6 -12.59 5.53 -2.97
N ARG A 7 -12.48 4.27 -2.56
CA ARG A 7 -13.46 3.57 -1.71
C ARG A 7 -13.55 4.20 -0.33
N ASN A 8 -14.52 3.71 0.45
CA ASN A 8 -14.69 4.10 1.84
C ASN A 8 -13.41 3.78 2.63
N ALA A 9 -12.97 4.72 3.49
CA ALA A 9 -11.76 4.58 4.29
C ALA A 9 -11.79 3.32 5.18
N ALA A 10 -12.96 2.96 5.73
CA ALA A 10 -13.11 1.76 6.56
C ALA A 10 -12.72 0.47 5.81
N VAL A 11 -13.12 0.35 4.53
CA VAL A 11 -12.80 -0.81 3.69
C VAL A 11 -11.29 -0.88 3.42
N ILE A 12 -10.68 0.26 3.07
CA ILE A 12 -9.24 0.34 2.80
C ILE A 12 -8.43 -0.01 4.05
N VAL A 13 -8.85 0.51 5.22
CA VAL A 13 -8.21 0.24 6.51
C VAL A 13 -8.31 -1.24 6.87
N GLU A 14 -9.47 -1.86 6.68
CA GLU A 14 -9.67 -3.29 6.95
C GLU A 14 -8.76 -4.16 6.08
N GLU A 15 -8.73 -3.92 4.77
CA GLU A 15 -7.89 -4.67 3.83
C GLU A 15 -6.39 -4.51 4.15
N LEU A 16 -5.91 -3.29 4.38
CA LEU A 16 -4.50 -3.05 4.74
C LEU A 16 -4.14 -3.63 6.12
N SER A 17 -5.05 -3.56 7.10
CA SER A 17 -4.85 -4.17 8.42
C SER A 17 -4.75 -5.69 8.32
N LEU A 18 -5.53 -6.31 7.43
CA LEU A 18 -5.41 -7.74 7.15
C LEU A 18 -4.01 -8.08 6.62
N PHE A 19 -3.47 -7.31 5.67
CA PHE A 19 -2.10 -7.50 5.21
C PHE A 19 -1.06 -7.38 6.33
N LEU A 20 -1.18 -6.34 7.15
CA LEU A 20 -0.26 -6.11 8.26
C LEU A 20 -0.31 -7.25 9.29
N SER A 21 -1.51 -7.77 9.60
CA SER A 21 -1.69 -8.89 10.54
C SER A 21 -1.16 -10.21 9.98
N ARG A 22 -1.13 -10.38 8.66
CA ARG A 22 -0.68 -11.61 7.98
C ARG A 22 0.73 -11.53 7.39
N ARG A 23 1.51 -10.49 7.72
CA ARG A 23 2.89 -10.27 7.22
C ARG A 23 3.77 -11.52 7.24
N GLY A 24 3.74 -12.31 8.32
CA GLY A 24 4.54 -13.52 8.43
C GLY A 24 4.16 -14.60 7.40
N LEU A 25 2.87 -14.78 7.16
CA LEU A 25 2.35 -15.70 6.13
C LEU A 25 2.68 -15.18 4.73
N LEU A 26 2.48 -13.90 4.48
CA LEU A 26 2.80 -13.26 3.19
C LEU A 26 4.28 -13.37 2.87
N THR A 27 5.15 -13.12 3.84
CA THR A 27 6.60 -13.28 3.70
C THR A 27 6.96 -14.73 3.32
N LYS A 28 6.28 -15.71 3.93
CA LYS A 28 6.47 -17.12 3.57
C LYS A 28 6.02 -17.39 2.13
N MET A 29 4.85 -16.87 1.72
CA MET A 29 4.35 -17.00 0.34
C MET A 29 5.31 -16.37 -0.67
N VAL A 30 5.82 -15.17 -0.40
CA VAL A 30 6.80 -14.48 -1.25
C VAL A 30 8.09 -15.28 -1.42
N ARG A 31 8.57 -15.92 -0.35
CA ARG A 31 9.77 -16.77 -0.39
C ARG A 31 9.54 -18.03 -1.22
N GLU A 32 8.36 -18.63 -1.13
CA GLU A 32 8.02 -19.89 -1.80
C GLU A 32 7.57 -19.67 -3.25
N PHE A 33 6.99 -18.49 -3.56
CA PHE A 33 6.41 -18.13 -4.84
C PHE A 33 6.86 -16.72 -5.24
N LYS A 34 7.92 -16.64 -6.05
CA LYS A 34 8.52 -15.36 -6.45
C LYS A 34 7.54 -14.42 -7.17
N GLU A 35 6.63 -14.95 -7.98
CA GLU A 35 5.63 -14.17 -8.71
C GLU A 35 4.57 -13.55 -7.78
N SER A 36 4.30 -14.17 -6.64
CA SER A 36 3.36 -13.65 -5.64
C SER A 36 3.86 -12.39 -4.95
N ALA A 37 5.18 -12.14 -4.94
CA ALA A 37 5.78 -10.96 -4.35
C ALA A 37 5.36 -9.69 -5.07
N ASP A 38 5.51 -9.70 -6.40
CA ASP A 38 5.09 -8.62 -7.29
C ASP A 38 3.58 -8.33 -7.12
N ILE A 39 2.78 -9.40 -7.07
CA ILE A 39 1.33 -9.26 -6.96
C ILE A 39 0.91 -8.68 -5.61
N ILE A 40 1.48 -9.18 -4.52
CA ILE A 40 1.14 -8.72 -3.17
C ILE A 40 1.62 -7.28 -2.97
N ALA A 41 2.84 -6.94 -3.40
CA ALA A 41 3.37 -5.58 -3.31
C ALA A 41 2.51 -4.59 -4.10
N GLY A 42 2.24 -4.87 -5.38
CA GLY A 42 1.41 -4.00 -6.20
C GLY A 42 0.00 -3.82 -5.65
N ALA A 43 -0.57 -4.87 -5.05
CA ALA A 43 -1.89 -4.79 -4.45
C ALA A 43 -1.88 -3.91 -3.18
N VAL A 44 -0.85 -4.04 -2.34
CA VAL A 44 -0.64 -3.17 -1.17
C VAL A 44 -0.41 -1.72 -1.58
N GLU A 45 0.46 -1.45 -2.55
CA GLU A 45 0.72 -0.12 -3.09
C GLU A 45 -0.57 0.53 -3.61
N PHE A 46 -1.39 -0.23 -4.35
CA PHE A 46 -2.68 0.24 -4.84
C PHE A 46 -3.60 0.67 -3.69
N LEU A 47 -3.72 -0.13 -2.63
CA LEU A 47 -4.54 0.20 -1.47
C LEU A 47 -4.03 1.43 -0.73
N VAL A 48 -2.72 1.57 -0.59
CA VAL A 48 -2.10 2.76 0.01
C VAL A 48 -2.36 4.00 -0.85
N GLY A 49 -2.21 3.89 -2.17
CA GLY A 49 -2.53 4.97 -3.11
C GLY A 49 -3.99 5.40 -3.05
N GLU A 50 -4.90 4.43 -2.99
CA GLU A 50 -6.33 4.68 -2.82
C GLU A 50 -6.63 5.38 -1.48
N GLY A 51 -6.00 4.93 -0.40
CA GLY A 51 -6.13 5.56 0.92
C GLY A 51 -5.59 6.99 0.94
N LEU A 52 -4.43 7.25 0.33
CA LEU A 52 -3.91 8.61 0.20
C LEU A 52 -4.87 9.50 -0.59
N ALA A 53 -5.40 9.01 -1.71
CA ALA A 53 -6.39 9.74 -2.50
C ALA A 53 -7.64 10.08 -1.68
N ARG A 54 -8.08 9.14 -0.82
CA ARG A 54 -9.19 9.35 0.11
C ARG A 54 -8.89 10.41 1.17
N LEU A 55 -7.68 10.42 1.74
CA LEU A 55 -7.27 11.42 2.75
C LEU A 55 -7.21 12.85 2.18
N PHE A 56 -6.72 12.99 0.96
CA PHE A 56 -6.59 14.28 0.28
C PHE A 56 -7.86 14.72 -0.44
N ASP A 57 -8.90 13.89 -0.48
CA ASP A 57 -10.14 14.08 -1.25
C ASP A 57 -9.87 14.38 -2.73
N VAL A 58 -9.03 13.55 -3.35
CA VAL A 58 -8.66 13.64 -4.77
C VAL A 58 -8.96 12.34 -5.52
N GLU A 59 -8.89 12.42 -6.84
CA GLU A 59 -9.05 11.26 -7.72
C GLU A 59 -7.78 10.39 -7.72
N PHE A 60 -7.98 9.07 -7.85
CA PHE A 60 -6.90 8.08 -7.93
C PHE A 60 -6.75 7.57 -9.36
N TYR A 61 -5.52 7.54 -9.86
CA TYR A 61 -5.18 7.20 -11.25
C TYR A 61 -4.15 6.08 -11.35
N PHE A 62 -4.18 5.34 -12.46
CA PHE A 62 -3.16 4.36 -12.83
C PHE A 62 -3.06 4.16 -14.36
N ASN A 63 -2.03 3.42 -14.80
CA ASN A 63 -1.59 3.14 -16.18
C ASN A 63 -0.96 4.30 -16.94
N ASP A 64 -1.63 5.45 -17.04
CA ASP A 64 -1.12 6.61 -17.78
C ASP A 64 -1.08 7.85 -16.89
N SER A 65 -0.06 8.70 -17.10
CA SER A 65 0.15 9.91 -16.31
C SER A 65 -1.08 10.85 -16.37
N PRO A 66 -1.58 11.30 -15.21
CA PRO A 66 -2.73 12.17 -15.14
C PRO A 66 -2.42 13.58 -15.65
N GLN A 67 -3.42 14.22 -16.25
CA GLN A 67 -3.38 15.63 -16.65
C GLN A 67 -4.05 16.56 -15.61
N ALA A 68 -4.54 15.98 -14.50
CA ALA A 68 -5.19 16.72 -13.43
C ALA A 68 -4.14 17.47 -12.59
N GLU A 69 -4.54 18.59 -11.98
CA GLU A 69 -3.67 19.33 -11.05
C GLU A 69 -3.54 18.59 -9.70
N ASN A 70 -4.65 18.04 -9.20
CA ASN A 70 -4.70 17.32 -7.92
C ASN A 70 -5.00 15.84 -8.15
N TYR A 71 -4.11 14.97 -7.70
CA TYR A 71 -4.25 13.52 -7.87
C TYR A 71 -3.34 12.72 -6.95
N VAL A 72 -3.69 11.44 -6.80
CA VAL A 72 -2.73 10.38 -6.49
C VAL A 72 -2.64 9.45 -7.70
N PHE A 73 -1.43 9.08 -8.09
CA PHE A 73 -1.15 8.22 -9.23
C PHE A 73 -0.32 7.03 -8.75
N TRP A 74 -0.76 5.83 -9.07
CA TRP A 74 0.01 4.61 -8.84
C TRP A 74 0.70 4.15 -10.12
N ASN A 75 2.01 3.96 -10.03
CA ASN A 75 2.88 3.60 -11.15
C ASN A 75 2.86 2.10 -11.49
N GLY A 76 2.20 1.28 -10.68
CA GLY A 76 1.96 -0.11 -10.99
C GLY A 76 0.92 -0.31 -12.09
N SER A 77 0.49 -1.56 -12.26
CA SER A 77 -0.47 -1.92 -13.31
C SER A 77 -1.47 -2.95 -12.83
N ILE A 78 -2.66 -2.93 -13.43
CA ILE A 78 -3.69 -3.95 -13.21
C ILE A 78 -3.95 -4.68 -14.51
N ASP A 79 -3.74 -5.99 -14.50
CA ASP A 79 -4.33 -6.85 -15.52
C ASP A 79 -5.76 -7.19 -15.10
N LEU A 80 -6.72 -6.41 -15.60
CA LEU A 80 -8.14 -6.57 -15.28
C LEU A 80 -8.72 -7.93 -15.72
N LYS A 81 -8.13 -8.60 -16.71
CA LYS A 81 -8.59 -9.94 -17.12
C LYS A 81 -8.28 -10.98 -16.05
N ASN A 82 -7.18 -10.76 -15.36
CA ASN A 82 -6.58 -11.67 -14.40
C ASN A 82 -6.78 -11.21 -12.95
N LEU A 83 -7.25 -9.97 -12.74
CA LEU A 83 -7.34 -9.31 -11.44
C LEU A 83 -6.00 -9.36 -10.67
N THR A 84 -4.90 -9.16 -11.41
CA THR A 84 -3.55 -9.11 -10.83
C THR A 84 -3.06 -7.68 -10.82
N PHE A 85 -2.74 -7.21 -9.62
CA PHE A 85 -1.99 -5.98 -9.40
C PHE A 85 -0.51 -6.31 -9.58
N ARG A 86 0.27 -5.40 -10.15
CA ARG A 86 1.72 -5.54 -10.28
C ARG A 86 2.38 -4.25 -9.83
N HIS A 87 3.50 -4.40 -9.16
CA HIS A 87 4.24 -3.29 -8.58
C HIS A 87 4.75 -2.32 -9.65
N ALA A 88 5.15 -1.13 -9.21
CA ALA A 88 5.77 -0.15 -10.09
C ALA A 88 7.06 -0.71 -10.75
N PRO A 89 7.28 -0.42 -12.05
CA PRO A 89 8.50 -0.84 -12.72
C PRO A 89 9.73 -0.14 -12.13
N ARG A 90 10.92 -0.72 -12.31
CA ARG A 90 12.17 -0.18 -11.75
C ARG A 90 12.43 1.27 -12.15
N GLY A 91 12.91 2.06 -11.20
CA GLY A 91 13.36 3.44 -11.41
C GLY A 91 12.26 4.49 -11.27
N VAL A 92 11.02 4.08 -10.98
CA VAL A 92 9.90 4.98 -10.71
C VAL A 92 9.25 4.65 -9.37
N PRO A 93 8.73 5.65 -8.66
CA PRO A 93 8.18 5.43 -7.33
C PRO A 93 6.87 4.68 -7.39
N ASP A 94 6.51 3.97 -6.33
CA ASP A 94 5.21 3.28 -6.24
C ASP A 94 4.06 4.25 -6.51
N LEU A 95 4.09 5.40 -5.84
CA LEU A 95 3.05 6.42 -5.93
C LEU A 95 3.62 7.82 -6.17
N GLU A 96 2.83 8.61 -6.88
CA GLU A 96 3.03 10.04 -7.11
C GLU A 96 1.81 10.80 -6.59
N ILE A 97 2.05 11.85 -5.80
CA ILE A 97 1.01 12.73 -5.28
C ILE A 97 1.24 14.13 -5.83
N SER A 98 0.18 14.73 -6.32
CA SER A 98 0.16 16.13 -6.76
C SER A 98 -0.98 16.86 -6.08
N LEU A 99 -0.68 17.89 -5.31
CA LEU A 99 -1.64 18.78 -4.64
C LEU A 99 -1.25 20.23 -4.92
N LYS A 100 -1.76 20.81 -6.01
CA LYS A 100 -1.41 22.16 -6.49
C LYS A 100 0.11 22.35 -6.59
N ASP A 101 0.70 23.14 -5.69
CA ASP A 101 2.14 23.44 -5.67
C ASP A 101 2.97 22.40 -4.89
N GLU A 102 2.33 21.44 -4.20
CA GLU A 102 3.00 20.41 -3.44
C GLU A 102 3.03 19.10 -4.22
N LYS A 103 4.21 18.48 -4.31
CA LYS A 103 4.42 17.18 -4.98
C LYS A 103 5.09 16.21 -4.05
N ALA A 104 4.71 14.95 -4.09
CA ALA A 104 5.42 13.88 -3.39
C ALA A 104 5.58 12.63 -4.22
N VAL A 105 6.63 11.89 -3.91
CA VAL A 105 6.79 10.48 -4.28
C VAL A 105 6.73 9.64 -3.01
N VAL A 106 6.08 8.48 -3.11
CA VAL A 106 5.91 7.58 -1.98
C VAL A 106 6.38 6.19 -2.40
N GLU A 107 7.23 5.59 -1.58
CA GLU A 107 7.51 4.15 -1.62
C GLU A 107 6.82 3.47 -0.45
N VAL A 108 6.33 2.26 -0.70
CA VAL A 108 5.57 1.46 0.26
C VAL A 108 6.25 0.13 0.44
N SER A 109 6.61 -0.21 1.67
CA SER A 109 7.13 -1.54 1.97
C SER A 109 6.46 -2.14 3.19
N PHE A 110 6.11 -3.42 3.09
CA PHE A 110 5.66 -4.21 4.24
C PHE A 110 6.81 -5.06 4.81
N GLY A 111 7.99 -4.99 4.18
CA GLY A 111 9.18 -5.71 4.59
C GLY A 111 9.78 -5.14 5.87
N ILE A 112 10.04 -6.02 6.84
CA ILE A 112 10.76 -5.66 8.08
C ILE A 112 12.20 -6.13 8.09
N HIS A 113 12.63 -6.84 7.05
CA HIS A 113 14.01 -7.32 6.96
C HIS A 113 14.93 -6.13 6.61
N PRO A 114 16.07 -5.93 7.30
CA PRO A 114 16.92 -4.77 7.09
C PRO A 114 17.35 -4.55 5.64
N GLN A 115 17.66 -5.64 4.91
CA GLN A 115 18.02 -5.53 3.49
C GLN A 115 16.88 -5.02 2.61
N THR A 116 15.64 -5.39 2.93
CA THR A 116 14.46 -4.88 2.24
C THR A 116 14.35 -3.39 2.51
N VAL A 117 14.31 -2.97 3.78
CA VAL A 117 14.22 -1.55 4.18
C VAL A 117 15.33 -0.71 3.53
N ILE A 118 16.57 -1.21 3.45
CA ILE A 118 17.67 -0.52 2.77
C ILE A 118 17.42 -0.39 1.26
N SER A 119 16.83 -1.39 0.60
CA SER A 119 16.43 -1.29 -0.81
C SER A 119 15.42 -0.16 -0.99
N GLU A 120 14.36 -0.15 -0.18
CA GLU A 120 13.29 0.87 -0.25
C GLU A 120 13.82 2.27 0.01
N ILE A 121 14.76 2.42 0.95
CA ILE A 121 15.44 3.70 1.20
C ILE A 121 16.22 4.16 -0.03
N LYS A 122 16.88 3.25 -0.77
CA LYS A 122 17.55 3.62 -2.01
C LYS A 122 16.55 3.98 -3.09
N GLU A 123 15.44 3.26 -3.18
CA GLU A 123 14.38 3.47 -4.16
C GLU A 123 13.75 4.85 -3.94
N VAL A 124 13.27 5.16 -2.73
CA VAL A 124 12.65 6.45 -2.40
C VAL A 124 13.57 7.65 -2.63
N ILE A 125 14.90 7.47 -2.53
CA ILE A 125 15.89 8.53 -2.80
C ILE A 125 16.14 8.70 -4.30
N ASN A 126 16.21 7.61 -5.07
CA ASN A 126 16.71 7.64 -6.44
C ASN A 126 15.60 7.59 -7.50
N HIS A 127 14.40 7.15 -7.14
CA HIS A 127 13.28 7.09 -8.06
C HIS A 127 12.82 8.49 -8.44
N ASN A 128 12.50 8.62 -9.74
CA ASN A 128 12.05 9.86 -10.33
C ASN A 128 10.58 9.73 -10.74
N PRO A 129 9.76 10.75 -10.43
CA PRO A 129 8.37 10.78 -10.86
C PRO A 129 8.26 10.81 -12.39
N ARG A 130 7.19 10.24 -12.93
CA ARG A 130 6.83 10.32 -14.35
C ARG A 130 6.00 11.53 -14.69
N SER A 131 5.18 12.00 -13.76
CA SER A 131 4.09 12.94 -14.06
C SER A 131 4.43 14.40 -13.75
N PHE A 132 5.57 14.68 -13.11
CA PHE A 132 6.05 16.04 -12.83
C PHE A 132 7.58 16.09 -12.76
N TRP A 133 8.15 17.29 -12.86
CA TRP A 133 9.62 17.52 -12.95
C TRP A 133 10.21 18.32 -11.78
N SER A 134 9.37 18.85 -10.90
CA SER A 134 9.82 19.57 -9.70
C SER A 134 10.34 18.59 -8.65
N GLU A 135 11.27 19.04 -7.79
CA GLU A 135 11.77 18.23 -6.68
C GLU A 135 10.61 17.85 -5.74
N PRO A 136 10.33 16.55 -5.54
CA PRO A 136 9.24 16.11 -4.68
C PRO A 136 9.65 16.04 -3.21
N VAL A 137 8.65 16.13 -2.33
CA VAL A 137 8.75 15.55 -1.00
C VAL A 137 8.84 14.03 -1.12
N ARG A 138 9.77 13.39 -0.40
CA ARG A 138 10.00 11.95 -0.46
C ARG A 138 9.47 11.29 0.80
N ILE A 139 8.55 10.35 0.64
CA ILE A 139 7.89 9.66 1.74
C ILE A 139 8.17 8.17 1.66
N LEU A 140 8.58 7.58 2.78
CA LEU A 140 8.73 6.13 2.93
C LEU A 140 7.67 5.60 3.89
N LEU A 141 6.71 4.84 3.38
CA LEU A 141 5.71 4.13 4.17
C LEU A 141 6.20 2.72 4.51
N VAL A 142 6.49 2.49 5.79
CA VAL A 142 7.02 1.21 6.28
C VAL A 142 6.33 0.81 7.58
N PRO A 143 6.43 -0.45 8.03
CA PRO A 143 5.77 -0.83 9.26
C PRO A 143 6.43 -0.17 10.47
N GLU A 144 5.64 0.12 11.51
CA GLU A 144 6.07 0.83 12.72
C GLU A 144 7.35 0.26 13.32
N ARG A 145 7.46 -1.07 13.34
CA ARG A 145 8.63 -1.80 13.88
C ARG A 145 9.97 -1.36 13.28
N VAL A 146 9.99 -0.89 12.03
CA VAL A 146 11.22 -0.45 11.34
C VAL A 146 11.24 1.05 11.04
N ALA A 147 10.12 1.75 11.24
CA ALA A 147 10.01 3.17 10.92
C ALA A 147 10.99 4.04 11.72
N TYR A 148 11.15 3.76 13.01
CA TYR A 148 12.08 4.51 13.88
C TYR A 148 13.54 4.34 13.44
N GLU A 149 13.95 3.10 13.15
CA GLU A 149 15.31 2.79 12.70
C GLU A 149 15.59 3.41 11.32
N ALA A 150 14.64 3.31 10.38
CA ALA A 150 14.75 3.92 9.06
C ALA A 150 14.86 5.44 9.15
N SER A 151 14.00 6.09 9.95
CA SER A 151 14.04 7.54 10.18
C SER A 151 15.37 7.99 10.77
N THR A 152 15.88 7.28 11.79
CA THR A 152 17.16 7.60 12.43
C THR A 152 18.32 7.47 11.43
N PHE A 153 18.31 6.42 10.62
CA PHE A 153 19.31 6.23 9.57
C PHE A 153 19.28 7.36 8.53
N LEU A 154 18.10 7.71 8.02
CA LEU A 154 17.92 8.79 7.04
C LEU A 154 18.38 10.15 7.58
N GLN A 155 18.04 10.46 8.82
CA GLN A 155 18.50 11.68 9.51
C GLN A 155 20.02 11.73 9.64
N SER A 156 20.66 10.62 10.01
CA SER A 156 22.13 10.55 10.12
C SER A 156 22.86 10.79 8.78
N ARG A 157 22.16 10.55 7.66
CA ARG A 157 22.64 10.77 6.30
C ARG A 157 22.23 12.11 5.73
N GLN A 158 21.51 12.94 6.49
CA GLN A 158 20.92 14.20 6.03
C GLN A 158 20.02 14.01 4.79
N ALA A 159 19.41 12.83 4.65
CA ALA A 159 18.49 12.55 3.56
C ALA A 159 17.13 13.21 3.87
N SER A 160 16.59 13.96 2.92
CA SER A 160 15.27 14.60 3.04
C SER A 160 14.17 13.60 2.68
N VAL A 161 13.96 12.61 3.55
CA VAL A 161 12.93 11.58 3.41
C VAL A 161 12.14 11.50 4.72
N ASP A 162 10.82 11.68 4.64
CA ASP A 162 9.92 11.49 5.77
C ASP A 162 9.49 10.02 5.85
N THR A 163 9.80 9.37 6.98
CA THR A 163 9.35 7.99 7.24
C THR A 163 8.03 8.01 7.99
N ILE A 164 7.02 7.33 7.48
CA ILE A 164 5.69 7.25 8.09
C ILE A 164 5.36 5.78 8.38
N PRO A 165 5.01 5.41 9.62
CA PRO A 165 4.49 4.09 9.91
C PRO A 165 3.18 3.83 9.16
N ILE A 166 3.04 2.67 8.53
CA ILE A 166 1.77 2.29 7.87
C ILE A 166 0.64 2.27 8.90
N GLU A 167 0.88 1.79 10.11
CA GLU A 167 -0.08 1.78 11.22
C GLU A 167 -0.59 3.21 11.55
N VAL A 168 0.27 4.22 11.49
CA VAL A 168 -0.12 5.63 11.66
C VAL A 168 -0.96 6.12 10.48
N PHE A 169 -0.60 5.75 9.24
CA PHE A 169 -1.40 6.06 8.06
C PHE A 169 -2.81 5.47 8.16
N LEU A 170 -2.94 4.22 8.60
CA LEU A 170 -4.24 3.57 8.80
C LEU A 170 -5.06 4.25 9.91
N ASN A 171 -4.44 4.61 11.03
CA ASN A 171 -5.11 5.37 12.09
C ASN A 171 -5.60 6.73 11.58
N THR A 172 -4.82 7.39 10.73
CA THR A 172 -5.20 8.67 10.10
C THR A 172 -6.40 8.48 9.17
N LEU A 173 -6.42 7.41 8.38
CA LEU A 173 -7.57 7.04 7.55
C LEU A 173 -8.82 6.74 8.38
N GLN A 174 -8.69 5.95 9.44
CA GLN A 174 -9.80 5.49 10.28
C GLN A 174 -10.45 6.63 11.04
N LYS A 175 -9.66 7.60 11.52
CA LYS A 175 -10.17 8.81 12.19
C LYS A 175 -10.95 9.73 11.24
N GLU A 176 -11.06 9.37 9.95
CA GLU A 176 -11.64 10.17 8.88
C GLU A 176 -11.22 11.63 9.01
N TYR A 177 -9.90 11.89 9.11
CA TYR A 177 -9.42 13.27 9.06
C TYR A 177 -9.87 13.90 7.74
N LYS A 178 -11.00 14.60 7.78
CA LYS A 178 -11.56 15.28 6.61
C LYS A 178 -10.64 16.44 6.28
N ASN A 179 -10.27 16.55 5.01
CA ASN A 179 -9.56 17.70 4.45
C ASN A 179 -8.11 17.86 4.96
N ILE A 180 -7.32 16.79 4.96
CA ILE A 180 -5.87 16.99 4.91
C ILE A 180 -5.58 17.63 3.56
N SER A 181 -5.48 18.96 3.53
CA SER A 181 -5.37 19.73 2.28
C SER A 181 -3.94 19.92 1.79
N SER A 182 -2.95 19.41 2.53
CA SER A 182 -1.53 19.55 2.21
C SER A 182 -0.70 18.36 2.70
N LEU A 183 0.38 18.08 1.97
CA LEU A 183 1.41 17.09 2.34
C LEU A 183 2.07 17.44 3.67
N LYS A 184 2.30 18.73 3.92
CA LYS A 184 2.87 19.19 5.19
C LYS A 184 1.99 18.84 6.39
N ASN A 185 0.67 19.01 6.25
CA ASN A 185 -0.28 18.64 7.30
C ASN A 185 -0.34 17.13 7.50
N PHE A 186 -0.34 16.36 6.40
CA PHE A 186 -0.26 14.90 6.46
C PHE A 186 0.96 14.44 7.28
N ILE A 187 2.16 14.88 6.89
CA ILE A 187 3.42 14.51 7.56
C ILE A 187 3.42 14.94 9.03
N LYS A 188 2.90 16.14 9.34
CA LYS A 188 2.78 16.63 10.71
C LYS A 188 1.88 15.72 11.55
N ILE A 189 0.67 15.41 11.05
CA ILE A 189 -0.27 14.52 11.73
C ILE A 189 0.38 13.15 11.96
N SER A 190 1.10 12.62 10.98
CA SER A 190 1.78 11.34 11.11
C SER A 190 2.89 11.33 12.17
N LYS A 191 3.50 12.47 12.49
CA LYS A 191 4.50 12.59 13.56
C LYS A 191 3.88 12.74 14.95
N GLU A 192 2.67 13.28 15.02
CA GLU A 192 1.95 13.54 16.29
C GLU A 192 1.01 12.40 16.67
N CYS A 193 0.63 11.54 15.72
CA CYS A 193 -0.30 10.45 15.96
C CYS A 193 0.38 9.31 16.73
N ILE A 194 -0.18 8.99 17.90
CA ILE A 194 0.18 7.79 18.66
C ILE A 194 -0.55 6.60 18.00
N VAL A 195 0.16 5.48 17.83
CA VAL A 195 -0.47 4.22 17.43
C VAL A 195 -1.26 3.69 18.62
N GLU A 196 -2.56 4.00 18.64
CA GLU A 196 -3.50 3.22 19.44
C GLU A 196 -3.56 1.83 18.80
N GLY A 197 -3.47 0.77 19.62
CA GLY A 197 -3.43 -0.60 19.12
C GLY A 197 -4.55 -0.82 18.12
N MET A 198 -4.19 -1.05 16.86
CA MET A 198 -5.16 -1.44 15.84
C MET A 198 -5.54 -2.89 16.14
N ASP A 199 -6.50 -3.06 17.05
CA ASP A 199 -7.20 -4.33 17.16
C ASP A 199 -7.93 -4.48 15.83
N ALA A 200 -7.32 -5.25 14.91
CA ALA A 200 -8.07 -5.91 13.86
C ALA A 200 -9.14 -6.68 14.61
N SER A 201 -10.35 -6.12 14.67
CA SER A 201 -11.48 -6.78 15.30
C SER A 201 -11.53 -8.13 14.61
N PRO A 202 -11.39 -9.25 15.33
CA PRO A 202 -11.64 -10.53 14.69
C PRO A 202 -13.07 -10.43 14.20
N SER A 203 -13.26 -10.27 12.89
CA SER A 203 -14.58 -10.40 12.29
C SER A 203 -15.10 -11.72 12.81
N SER A 204 -16.29 -11.66 13.43
CA SER A 204 -16.86 -12.73 14.23
C SER A 204 -16.81 -14.07 13.48
N GLY A 205 -15.87 -14.93 13.84
CA GLY A 205 -15.88 -16.38 13.58
C GLY A 205 -15.88 -16.86 12.11
N GLY A 206 -15.85 -15.98 11.12
CA GLY A 206 -15.89 -16.37 9.71
C GLY A 206 -14.52 -16.80 9.20
N SER A 207 -14.46 -17.88 8.42
CA SER A 207 -13.27 -18.18 7.63
C SER A 207 -12.96 -17.01 6.68
N LEU A 208 -11.69 -16.79 6.33
CA LEU A 208 -11.28 -15.77 5.35
C LEU A 208 -12.13 -15.81 4.06
N PHE A 209 -12.58 -17.02 3.67
CA PHE A 209 -13.46 -17.23 2.53
C PHE A 209 -14.89 -16.71 2.73
N GLU A 210 -15.42 -16.72 3.94
CA GLU A 210 -16.77 -16.20 4.25
C GLU A 210 -16.77 -14.67 4.24
N VAL A 211 -15.74 -14.03 4.81
CA VAL A 211 -15.57 -12.56 4.75
C VAL A 211 -15.41 -12.10 3.31
N ILE A 212 -14.60 -12.81 2.52
CA ILE A 212 -14.46 -12.52 1.10
C ILE A 212 -15.77 -12.78 0.34
N TRP A 213 -16.53 -13.83 0.67
CA TRP A 213 -17.82 -14.12 0.03
C TRP A 213 -18.88 -13.04 0.32
N GLU A 214 -18.96 -12.54 1.55
CA GLU A 214 -19.86 -11.44 1.93
C GLU A 214 -19.53 -10.15 1.15
N GLU A 215 -18.25 -9.79 1.06
CA GLU A 215 -17.81 -8.61 0.28
C GLU A 215 -17.98 -8.80 -1.24
N ILE A 216 -17.82 -10.03 -1.75
CA ILE A 216 -18.14 -10.36 -3.14
C ILE A 216 -19.63 -10.20 -3.42
N SER A 217 -20.46 -10.70 -2.52
CA SER A 217 -21.92 -10.65 -2.63
C SER A 217 -22.49 -9.23 -2.46
N SER A 218 -21.72 -8.31 -1.87
CA SER A 218 -22.06 -6.89 -1.73
C SER A 218 -21.57 -6.01 -2.90
N GLY A 219 -20.87 -6.59 -3.88
CA GLY A 219 -20.39 -5.90 -5.08
C GLY A 219 -19.13 -5.05 -4.87
N ARG A 220 -18.42 -5.23 -3.75
CA ARG A 220 -17.19 -4.49 -3.40
C ARG A 220 -15.97 -5.34 -3.76
N VAL A 221 -15.77 -5.51 -5.07
CA VAL A 221 -15.02 -6.61 -5.65
C VAL A 221 -13.82 -6.10 -6.43
N ILE A 222 -12.63 -6.12 -5.84
CA ILE A 222 -11.38 -6.29 -6.61
C ILE A 222 -10.36 -7.12 -5.81
N PHE A 223 -10.25 -6.89 -4.50
CA PHE A 223 -9.11 -7.36 -3.73
C PHE A 223 -9.22 -8.80 -3.19
N GLY A 224 -10.41 -9.19 -2.72
CA GLY A 224 -10.70 -10.57 -2.32
C GLY A 224 -10.40 -11.58 -3.43
N PHE A 225 -10.59 -11.21 -4.70
CA PHE A 225 -10.27 -12.06 -5.85
C PHE A 225 -8.78 -12.27 -6.05
N THR A 226 -7.91 -11.29 -5.78
CA THR A 226 -6.46 -11.45 -5.90
C THR A 226 -5.93 -12.40 -4.83
N ILE A 227 -6.40 -12.28 -3.58
CA ILE A 227 -6.06 -13.22 -2.51
C ILE A 227 -6.61 -14.61 -2.82
N LEU A 228 -7.88 -14.73 -3.22
CA LEU A 228 -8.49 -16.02 -3.60
C LEU A 228 -7.78 -16.67 -4.78
N ARG A 229 -7.37 -15.89 -5.79
CA ARG A 229 -6.60 -16.37 -6.93
C ARG A 229 -5.22 -16.85 -6.49
N LEU A 230 -4.46 -16.06 -5.72
CA LEU A 230 -3.16 -16.47 -5.21
C LEU A 230 -3.28 -17.75 -4.37
N MET A 231 -4.32 -17.87 -3.55
CA MET A 231 -4.63 -19.09 -2.81
C MET A 231 -4.98 -20.25 -3.75
N SER A 232 -5.76 -20.01 -4.81
CA SER A 232 -6.13 -21.02 -5.81
C SER A 232 -4.92 -21.49 -6.63
N GLU A 233 -4.04 -20.58 -7.06
CA GLU A 233 -2.78 -20.91 -7.75
C GLU A 233 -1.83 -21.69 -6.85
N VAL A 234 -1.73 -21.32 -5.57
CA VAL A 234 -0.98 -22.10 -4.57
C VAL A 234 -1.57 -23.50 -4.42
N LEU A 235 -2.88 -23.64 -4.25
CA LEU A 235 -3.57 -24.93 -4.12
C LEU A 235 -3.50 -25.80 -5.39
N ASN A 236 -3.43 -25.19 -6.58
CA ASN A 236 -3.34 -25.91 -7.84
C ASN A 236 -1.90 -26.32 -8.20
N ASN A 237 -0.91 -25.49 -7.85
CA ASN A 237 0.51 -25.78 -8.09
C ASN A 237 1.10 -26.70 -7.02
N SER A 238 0.61 -26.63 -5.79
CA SER A 238 0.86 -27.67 -4.81
C SER A 238 -0.14 -28.80 -5.04
N ARG A 239 0.27 -29.85 -5.76
CA ARG A 239 -0.37 -31.17 -5.65
C ARG A 239 -0.25 -31.64 -4.20
N PHE A 240 -1.07 -31.11 -3.30
CA PHE A 240 -1.34 -31.70 -2.01
C PHE A 240 -2.06 -33.03 -2.30
N ARG A 241 -1.26 -34.09 -2.43
CA ARG A 241 -1.76 -35.42 -2.07
C ARG A 241 -2.09 -35.33 -0.59
N ILE A 242 -3.36 -35.05 -0.31
CA ILE A 242 -3.95 -35.42 0.97
C ILE A 242 -3.92 -36.94 0.97
N ASN A 243 -2.83 -37.52 1.49
CA ASN A 243 -2.87 -38.87 1.99
C ASN A 243 -3.68 -38.78 3.28
N CYS A 244 -4.97 -39.10 3.19
CA CYS A 244 -5.74 -39.44 4.37
C CYS A 244 -5.04 -40.64 5.03
N ILE A 245 -4.57 -40.43 6.27
CA ILE A 245 -4.31 -41.51 7.23
C ILE A 245 -5.43 -41.40 8.26
#